data_AF-A0AB39TUL0-F1
#
_entry.id   AF-A0AB39TUL0-F1
#
_cell.length_a   1.000
_cell.length_b   1.000
_cell.length_c   1.000
_cell.angle_alpha   90.00
_cell.angle_beta   90.00
_cell.angle_gamma   90.00
#
_symmetry.space_group_name_H-M   'P 1'
#
loop_
_entity.id
_entity.type
_entity.pdbx_description
1 polymer ?
#
loop_
_entity_poly.entity_id
_entity_poly.type
_entity_poly.pdbx_seq_one_letter_code
_entity_poly.pdbx_strand_id
1 'polypeptide(L)'
;MAGRRRPPRTRAPRQDRPAGVGRTESRVGIARLEGLLAWEAEIAAAERDARAFAEQFPWLPAAERENLERAYAADRLRYAEEVVDRAVERCRRLAARYRSECRRICARWAALCLSVTLAAALFAVVPAALRG
;
A
#
# COMPACT_ATOMS: atom_id res chain seq x y z
N MET A 1 -14.10 -17.28 60.84
CA MET A 1 -12.70 -17.04 60.42
C MET A 1 -12.21 -18.23 59.60
N ALA A 2 -12.29 -18.18 58.26
CA ALA A 2 -11.57 -19.08 57.36
C ALA A 2 -11.53 -18.45 55.96
N GLY A 3 -10.47 -17.70 55.68
CA GLY A 3 -10.27 -17.02 54.40
C GLY A 3 -9.92 -18.01 53.29
N ARG A 4 -10.76 -18.11 52.25
CA ARG A 4 -10.44 -18.84 51.02
C ARG A 4 -9.33 -18.09 50.28
N ARG A 5 -8.10 -18.60 50.33
CA ARG A 5 -6.99 -18.10 49.51
C ARG A 5 -7.29 -18.42 48.04
N ARG A 6 -7.42 -17.38 47.20
CA ARG A 6 -7.46 -17.53 45.73
C ARG A 6 -6.11 -18.09 45.26
N PRO A 7 -6.09 -19.08 44.34
CA PRO A 7 -4.84 -19.54 43.76
C PRO A 7 -4.21 -18.40 42.93
N PRO A 8 -2.86 -18.34 42.86
CA PRO A 8 -2.16 -17.37 42.04
C PRO A 8 -2.56 -17.60 40.58
N ARG A 9 -3.08 -16.55 39.94
CA ARG A 9 -3.26 -16.54 38.48
C ARG A 9 -1.88 -16.69 37.86
N THR A 10 -1.58 -17.86 37.34
CA THR A 10 -0.49 -18.06 36.39
C THR A 10 -0.76 -17.12 35.23
N ARG A 11 -0.05 -16.00 35.21
CA ARG A 11 -0.05 -15.07 34.10
C ARG A 11 0.53 -15.87 32.95
N ALA A 12 -0.34 -16.32 32.03
CA ALA A 12 0.10 -16.93 30.79
C ALA A 12 1.23 -16.05 30.23
N PRO A 13 2.35 -16.64 29.76
CA PRO A 13 3.42 -15.85 29.20
C PRO A 13 2.79 -14.93 28.17
N ARG A 14 3.05 -13.62 28.31
CA ARG A 14 2.70 -12.67 27.25
C ARG A 14 3.40 -13.21 26.03
N GLN A 15 2.60 -13.82 25.15
CA GLN A 15 3.05 -14.16 23.83
C GLN A 15 3.40 -12.81 23.24
N ASP A 16 4.69 -12.54 23.10
CA ASP A 16 5.23 -11.39 22.37
C ASP A 16 4.83 -11.58 20.92
N ARG A 17 3.55 -11.34 20.66
CA ARG A 17 2.96 -11.31 19.34
C ARG A 17 3.59 -10.07 18.71
N PRO A 18 4.35 -10.20 17.62
CA PRO A 18 5.00 -9.05 17.00
C PRO A 18 3.91 -8.07 16.56
N ALA A 19 3.67 -7.05 17.38
CA ALA A 19 2.49 -6.18 17.27
C ALA A 19 2.44 -5.42 15.93
N GLY A 20 3.54 -5.41 15.18
CA GLY A 20 3.65 -4.83 13.83
C GLY A 20 3.31 -5.78 12.68
N VAL A 21 3.49 -7.10 12.81
CA VAL A 21 3.28 -8.05 11.69
C VAL A 21 1.79 -8.25 11.45
N GLY A 22 1.02 -8.54 12.50
CA GLY A 22 -0.43 -8.75 12.37
C GLY A 22 -1.19 -7.52 11.86
N ARG A 23 -0.78 -6.30 12.25
CA ARG A 23 -1.41 -5.05 11.78
C ARG A 23 -1.12 -4.80 10.30
N THR A 24 0.09 -5.11 9.84
CA THR A 24 0.49 -4.94 8.44
C THR A 24 -0.21 -5.96 7.55
N GLU A 25 -0.29 -7.22 7.99
CA GLU A 25 -1.04 -8.28 7.31
C GLU A 25 -2.53 -7.94 7.23
N SER A 26 -3.15 -7.44 8.32
CA SER A 26 -4.54 -6.99 8.30
C SER A 26 -4.77 -5.85 7.30
N ARG A 27 -3.85 -4.87 7.23
CA ARG A 27 -3.95 -3.75 6.28
C ARG A 27 -3.85 -4.22 4.82
N VAL A 28 -2.94 -5.14 4.54
CA VAL A 28 -2.80 -5.74 3.19
C VAL A 28 -4.05 -6.55 2.84
N GLY A 29 -4.61 -7.30 3.81
CA GLY A 29 -5.85 -8.04 3.64
C GLY A 29 -7.03 -7.12 3.31
N ILE A 30 -7.21 -6.04 4.07
CA ILE A 30 -8.27 -5.04 3.84
C ILE A 30 -8.11 -4.39 2.46
N ALA A 31 -6.91 -3.92 2.11
CA ALA A 31 -6.68 -3.29 0.81
C ALA A 31 -6.99 -4.24 -0.37
N ARG A 32 -6.71 -5.55 -0.21
CA ARG A 32 -7.03 -6.55 -1.24
C ARG A 32 -8.53 -6.77 -1.37
N LEU A 33 -9.26 -6.79 -0.24
CA LEU A 33 -10.72 -6.91 -0.23
C LEU A 33 -11.37 -5.66 -0.84
N GLU A 34 -10.91 -4.46 -0.47
CA GLU A 34 -11.38 -3.20 -1.05
C GLU A 34 -11.16 -3.17 -2.56
N GLY A 35 -10.00 -3.63 -3.04
CA GLY A 35 -9.72 -3.76 -4.47
C GLY A 35 -10.65 -4.74 -5.18
N LEU A 36 -10.95 -5.88 -4.57
CA LEU A 36 -11.90 -6.86 -5.11
C LEU A 36 -13.31 -6.27 -5.20
N LEU A 37 -13.80 -5.66 -4.12
CA LEU A 37 -15.14 -5.07 -4.07
C LEU A 37 -15.29 -3.90 -5.06
N ALA A 38 -14.24 -3.08 -5.20
CA ALA A 38 -14.22 -2.02 -6.20
C ALA A 38 -14.31 -2.58 -7.62
N TRP A 39 -13.59 -3.67 -7.92
CA TRP A 39 -13.63 -4.32 -9.23
C TRP A 39 -14.98 -4.98 -9.52
N GLU A 40 -15.58 -5.67 -8.55
CA GLU A 40 -16.93 -6.22 -8.67
C GLU A 40 -17.97 -5.13 -8.93
N ALA A 41 -17.85 -3.98 -8.25
CA ALA A 41 -18.72 -2.83 -8.49
C ALA A 41 -18.57 -2.26 -9.91
N GLU A 42 -17.34 -2.25 -10.45
CA GLU A 42 -17.06 -1.79 -11.81
C GLU A 42 -17.64 -2.74 -12.87
N ILE A 43 -17.54 -4.07 -12.67
CA ILE A 43 -18.20 -5.06 -13.53
C ILE A 43 -19.70 -4.82 -13.58
N ALA A 44 -20.34 -4.71 -12.41
CA ALA A 44 -21.78 -4.49 -12.34
C ALA A 44 -22.18 -3.13 -12.96
N ALA A 45 -21.33 -2.11 -12.87
CA ALA A 45 -21.56 -0.82 -13.52
C ALA A 45 -21.43 -0.92 -15.05
N ALA A 46 -20.38 -1.57 -15.55
CA ALA A 46 -20.17 -1.76 -16.98
C ALA A 46 -21.32 -2.54 -17.63
N GLU A 47 -21.83 -3.58 -16.98
CA GLU A 47 -22.99 -4.35 -17.45
C GLU A 47 -24.27 -3.50 -17.50
N ARG A 48 -24.54 -2.70 -16.46
CA ARG A 48 -25.69 -1.78 -16.43
C ARG A 48 -25.60 -0.72 -17.51
N ASP A 49 -24.43 -0.10 -17.66
CA ASP A 49 -24.17 0.91 -18.70
C ASP A 49 -24.35 0.30 -20.10
N ALA A 50 -23.87 -0.91 -20.30
CA ALA A 50 -24.00 -1.62 -21.58
C ALA A 50 -25.45 -1.93 -21.95
N ARG A 51 -26.26 -2.39 -20.98
CA ARG A 51 -27.69 -2.61 -21.19
C ARG A 51 -28.40 -1.30 -21.53
N ALA A 52 -28.18 -0.26 -20.73
CA ALA A 52 -28.77 1.06 -20.98
C ALA A 52 -28.34 1.65 -22.33
N PHE A 53 -27.15 1.33 -22.81
CA PHE A 53 -26.69 1.70 -24.14
C PHE A 53 -27.41 0.91 -25.22
N ALA A 54 -27.50 -0.41 -25.11
CA ALA A 54 -28.16 -1.26 -26.11
C ALA A 54 -29.67 -1.00 -26.23
N GLU A 55 -30.33 -0.61 -25.13
CA GLU A 55 -31.74 -0.18 -25.11
C GLU A 55 -32.02 1.02 -26.02
N GLN A 56 -31.01 1.84 -26.35
CA GLN A 56 -31.14 2.97 -27.28
C GLN A 56 -31.30 2.54 -28.73
N PHE A 57 -31.13 1.25 -29.03
CA PHE A 57 -31.20 0.69 -30.38
C PHE A 57 -32.38 -0.30 -30.53
N PRO A 58 -33.64 0.13 -30.32
CA PRO A 58 -34.79 -0.77 -30.32
C PRO A 58 -35.04 -1.45 -31.68
N TRP A 59 -34.49 -0.90 -32.77
CA TRP A 59 -34.60 -1.45 -34.12
C TRP A 59 -33.67 -2.64 -34.37
N LEU A 60 -32.67 -2.88 -33.50
CA LEU A 60 -31.80 -4.05 -33.61
C LEU A 60 -32.51 -5.32 -33.10
N PRO A 61 -32.32 -6.48 -33.76
CA PRO A 61 -32.75 -7.77 -33.22
C PRO A 61 -32.20 -8.02 -31.81
N ALA A 62 -32.95 -8.75 -30.97
CA ALA A 62 -32.55 -9.00 -29.58
C ALA A 62 -31.16 -9.67 -29.46
N ALA A 63 -30.86 -10.62 -30.34
CA ALA A 63 -29.55 -11.28 -30.38
C ALA A 63 -28.40 -10.31 -30.74
N GLU A 64 -28.65 -9.34 -31.61
CA GLU A 64 -27.67 -8.32 -31.98
C GLU A 64 -27.47 -7.31 -30.85
N ARG A 65 -28.54 -6.91 -30.16
CA ARG A 65 -28.44 -6.07 -28.95
C ARG A 65 -27.66 -6.77 -27.84
N GLU A 66 -27.87 -8.05 -27.59
CA GLU A 66 -27.12 -8.79 -26.58
C GLU A 66 -25.62 -8.89 -26.94
N ASN A 67 -25.30 -9.08 -28.22
CA ASN A 67 -23.91 -9.02 -28.69
C ASN A 67 -23.29 -7.64 -28.47
N LEU A 68 -24.05 -6.57 -28.72
CA LEU A 68 -23.62 -5.19 -28.47
C LEU A 68 -23.40 -4.93 -26.97
N GLU A 69 -24.32 -5.37 -26.10
CA GLU A 69 -24.18 -5.28 -24.64
C GLU A 69 -22.87 -5.93 -24.19
N ARG A 70 -22.61 -7.18 -24.62
CA ARG A 70 -21.37 -7.89 -24.27
C ARG A 70 -20.12 -7.19 -24.77
N ALA A 71 -20.12 -6.71 -26.02
CA ALA A 71 -18.97 -6.01 -26.60
C ALA A 71 -18.68 -4.68 -25.89
N TYR A 72 -19.72 -3.91 -25.58
CA TYR A 72 -19.58 -2.63 -24.90
C TYR A 72 -19.15 -2.80 -23.44
N ALA A 73 -19.71 -3.77 -22.70
CA ALA A 73 -19.28 -4.07 -21.35
C ALA A 73 -17.80 -4.47 -21.29
N ALA A 74 -17.35 -5.34 -22.22
CA ALA A 74 -15.95 -5.73 -22.32
C ALA A 74 -15.02 -4.53 -22.63
N ASP A 75 -15.44 -3.64 -23.52
CA ASP A 75 -14.67 -2.43 -23.84
C ASP A 75 -14.56 -1.48 -22.64
N ARG A 76 -15.66 -1.26 -21.92
CA ARG A 76 -15.69 -0.42 -20.72
C ARG A 76 -14.77 -0.98 -19.63
N LEU A 77 -14.76 -2.29 -19.42
CA LEU A 77 -13.87 -2.94 -18.46
C LEU A 77 -12.40 -2.82 -18.87
N ARG A 78 -12.08 -3.05 -20.14
CA ARG A 78 -10.72 -2.85 -20.66
C ARG A 78 -10.23 -1.42 -20.44
N TYR A 79 -11.09 -0.43 -20.69
CA TYR A 79 -10.77 0.97 -20.41
C TYR A 79 -10.53 1.22 -18.91
N ALA A 80 -11.35 0.64 -18.03
CA ALA A 80 -11.18 0.76 -16.59
C ALA A 80 -9.84 0.16 -16.11
N GLU A 81 -9.45 -1.02 -16.63
CA GLU A 81 -8.14 -1.64 -16.36
C GLU A 81 -7.00 -0.69 -16.74
N GLU A 82 -7.03 -0.15 -17.96
CA GLU A 82 -6.00 0.78 -18.43
C GLU A 82 -5.89 2.04 -17.55
N VAL A 83 -7.02 2.57 -17.06
CA VAL A 83 -7.02 3.73 -16.16
C VAL A 83 -6.35 3.39 -14.83
N VAL A 84 -6.68 2.24 -14.25
CA VAL A 84 -6.06 1.77 -13.00
C VAL A 84 -4.58 1.54 -13.18
N ASP A 85 -4.16 0.88 -14.27
CA ASP A 85 -2.75 0.61 -14.57
C ASP A 85 -1.95 1.90 -14.71
N ARG A 86 -2.48 2.90 -15.45
CA ARG A 86 -1.85 4.21 -15.58
C ARG A 86 -1.72 4.91 -14.23
N ALA A 87 -2.72 4.81 -13.37
CA ALA A 87 -2.69 5.39 -12.03
C ALA A 87 -1.65 4.72 -11.13
N VAL A 88 -1.61 3.39 -11.09
CA VAL A 88 -0.62 2.60 -10.35
C VAL A 88 0.79 2.94 -10.79
N GLU A 89 1.01 3.00 -12.10
CA GLU A 89 2.30 3.31 -12.68
C GLU A 89 2.75 4.75 -12.36
N ARG A 90 1.82 5.72 -12.39
CA ARG A 90 2.10 7.09 -11.91
C ARG A 90 2.48 7.12 -10.43
N CYS A 91 1.75 6.41 -9.57
CA CYS A 91 2.04 6.32 -8.15
C CYS A 91 3.41 5.71 -7.88
N ARG A 92 3.79 4.65 -8.63
CA ARG A 92 5.13 4.03 -8.54
C ARG A 92 6.23 5.01 -8.93
N ARG A 93 6.06 5.75 -10.03
CA ARG A 93 7.02 6.78 -10.44
C ARG A 93 7.18 7.88 -9.41
N LEU A 94 6.08 8.38 -8.83
CA LEU A 94 6.13 9.38 -7.77
C LEU A 94 6.86 8.83 -6.54
N ALA A 95 6.50 7.63 -6.08
CA ALA A 95 7.16 6.99 -4.94
C ALA A 95 8.67 6.79 -5.17
N ALA A 96 9.08 6.42 -6.38
CA ALA A 96 10.49 6.28 -6.73
C ALA A 96 11.23 7.62 -6.66
N ARG A 97 10.65 8.70 -7.20
CA ARG A 97 11.21 10.07 -7.12
C ARG A 97 11.39 10.51 -5.68
N TYR A 98 10.34 10.42 -4.85
CA TYR A 98 10.41 10.79 -3.44
C TYR A 98 11.45 9.98 -2.67
N ARG A 99 11.51 8.65 -2.86
CA ARG A 99 12.54 7.81 -2.21
C ARG A 99 13.95 8.24 -2.61
N SER A 100 14.15 8.61 -3.87
CA SER A 100 15.47 9.08 -4.35
C SER A 100 15.88 10.40 -3.69
N GLU A 101 14.93 11.32 -3.49
CA GLU A 101 15.15 12.59 -2.80
C GLU A 101 15.45 12.39 -1.32
N CYS A 102 14.65 11.56 -0.63
CA CYS A 102 14.91 11.21 0.77
C CYS A 102 16.29 10.57 0.94
N ARG A 103 16.68 9.62 0.07
CA ARG A 103 18.01 9.00 0.12
C ARG A 103 19.13 10.02 -0.06
N ARG A 104 18.97 10.99 -0.97
CA ARG A 104 19.95 12.07 -1.16
C ARG A 104 20.09 12.93 0.09
N ILE A 105 18.98 13.30 0.71
CA ILE A 105 18.98 14.11 1.95
C ILE A 105 19.63 13.30 3.09
N CYS A 106 19.23 12.05 3.28
CA CYS A 106 19.82 11.17 4.29
C CYS A 106 21.32 10.97 4.08
N ALA A 107 21.78 10.79 2.83
CA ALA A 107 23.19 10.65 2.53
C ALA A 107 23.98 11.94 2.86
N ARG A 108 23.42 13.11 2.59
CA ARG A 108 24.03 14.40 2.97
C ARG A 108 24.15 14.55 4.48
N TRP A 109 23.08 14.24 5.22
CA TRP A 109 23.11 14.27 6.69
C TRP A 109 24.08 13.24 7.26
N ALA A 110 24.11 12.03 6.73
CA ALA A 110 25.07 11.01 7.13
C ALA A 110 26.51 11.47 6.89
N ALA A 111 26.80 12.07 5.73
CA ALA A 111 28.12 12.62 5.42
C ALA A 111 28.52 13.76 6.38
N LEU A 112 27.59 14.67 6.69
CA LEU A 112 27.83 15.74 7.67
C LEU A 112 28.12 15.17 9.06
N CYS A 113 27.30 14.24 9.56
CA CYS A 113 27.55 13.58 10.85
C CYS A 113 28.90 12.85 10.88
N LEU A 114 29.26 12.15 9.80
CA LEU A 114 30.56 11.50 9.67
C LEU A 114 31.72 12.51 9.66
N SER A 115 31.59 13.63 8.96
CA SER A 115 32.62 14.68 8.96
C SER A 115 32.82 15.32 10.33
N VAL A 116 31.73 15.58 11.06
CA VAL A 116 31.78 16.17 12.41
C VAL A 116 32.41 15.20 13.40
N THR A 117 32.05 13.91 13.33
CA THR A 117 32.64 12.87 14.20
C THR A 117 34.13 12.65 13.90
N LEU A 118 34.54 12.64 12.63
CA LEU A 118 35.95 12.59 12.24
C LEU A 118 36.73 13.82 12.73
N ALA A 119 36.18 15.02 12.54
CA ALA A 119 36.81 16.25 13.03
C ALA A 119 36.96 16.23 14.56
N ALA A 120 35.92 15.84 15.28
CA ALA A 120 35.96 15.72 16.75
C ALA A 120 36.99 14.68 17.21
N ALA A 121 37.08 13.53 16.53
CA ALA A 121 38.09 12.50 16.81
C ALA A 121 39.51 13.02 16.58
N LEU A 122 39.76 13.72 15.47
CA LEU A 122 41.05 14.36 15.20
C LEU A 122 41.41 15.39 16.27
N PHE A 123 40.46 16.25 16.65
CA PHE A 123 40.65 17.23 17.72
C PHE A 123 40.90 16.60 19.09
N ALA A 124 40.40 15.40 19.36
CA ALA A 124 40.66 14.68 20.60
C ALA A 124 42.03 13.96 20.58
N VAL A 125 42.43 13.39 19.45
CA VAL A 125 43.66 12.60 19.30
C VAL A 125 44.91 13.48 19.19
N VAL A 126 44.86 14.59 18.47
CA VAL A 126 46.01 15.51 18.29
C VAL A 126 46.58 16.03 19.62
N PRO A 127 45.79 16.57 20.56
CA PRO A 127 46.30 17.02 21.84
C PRO A 127 46.67 15.88 22.80
N ALA A 128 46.17 14.67 22.58
CA ALA A 128 46.62 13.48 23.31
C ALA A 128 47.99 13.00 22.82
N ALA A 129 48.22 13.03 21.50
CA ALA A 129 49.50 12.68 20.88
C ALA A 129 50.59 13.75 21.11
N LEU A 130 50.22 15.02 21.29
CA LEU A 130 51.16 16.10 21.64
C LEU A 130 51.51 16.14 23.14
N ARG A 131 50.79 15.40 23.99
CA ARG A 131 51.01 15.33 25.45
C ARG A 131 51.69 14.03 25.92
N GLY A 132 51.88 13.05 25.03
CA GLY A 132 52.65 11.82 25.28
C GLY A 132 54.04 11.93 24.71
#